data_AF-A0AAP1AGP3-F1
#
_entry.id   AF-A0AAP1AGP3-F1
#
_cell.length_a   1.000
_cell.length_b   1.000
_cell.length_c   1.000
_cell.angle_alpha   90.00
_cell.angle_beta   90.00
_cell.angle_gamma   90.00
#
_symmetry.space_group_name_H-M   'P 1'
#
loop_
_entity.id
_entity.type
_entity.pdbx_description
1 polymer ?
#
loop_
_entity_poly.entity_id
_entity_poly.type
_entity_poly.pdbx_seq_one_letter_code
_entity_poly.pdbx_strand_id
1 'polypeptide(L)'
;MFKKGNFGRLRARLEALSEVPEKVAATTLRDCAYKVKETAINMTPIDEGDLRRSIKVRRIGGGTNKLGQFSRGQSRWEVYVNMSQPTSGGKKEAFVGEYAWLIHEHMGWGNVRMSIMPSERSVAAGLANGVHAGGRFMDRALMYHAKEIQKDIRAQVLREIKKLDK
;
A
#
# COMPACT_ATOMS: atom_id res chain seq x y z
N MET A 1 9.71 -46.53 23.18
CA MET A 1 9.73 -46.74 21.72
C MET A 1 8.79 -45.71 21.08
N PHE A 2 9.30 -44.59 20.57
CA PHE A 2 8.48 -43.53 19.97
C PHE A 2 8.00 -43.96 18.57
N LYS A 3 6.69 -43.97 18.33
CA LYS A 3 6.11 -44.36 17.03
C LYS A 3 6.62 -43.42 15.92
N LYS A 4 7.28 -43.97 14.89
CA LYS A 4 7.80 -43.27 13.70
C LYS A 4 6.78 -42.35 12.99
N GLY A 5 5.47 -42.54 13.19
CA GLY A 5 4.40 -41.71 12.61
C GLY A 5 4.27 -40.29 13.19
N ASN A 6 4.75 -40.03 14.42
CA ASN A 6 4.60 -38.70 15.05
C ASN A 6 5.60 -37.65 14.53
N PHE A 7 6.81 -38.07 14.15
CA PHE A 7 7.84 -37.14 13.69
C PHE A 7 7.53 -36.53 12.31
N GLY A 8 6.92 -37.31 11.40
CA GLY A 8 6.48 -36.80 10.10
C GLY A 8 5.39 -35.73 10.22
N ARG A 9 4.40 -35.97 11.11
CA ARG A 9 3.34 -34.99 11.40
C ARG A 9 3.88 -33.74 12.08
N LEU A 10 4.79 -33.89 13.05
CA LEU A 10 5.44 -32.75 13.72
C LEU A 10 6.25 -31.91 12.73
N ARG A 11 7.02 -32.55 11.85
CA ARG A 11 7.81 -31.86 10.82
C ARG A 11 6.92 -31.08 9.85
N ALA A 12 5.86 -31.70 9.34
CA ALA A 12 4.89 -31.02 8.47
C ALA A 12 4.20 -29.84 9.17
N ARG A 13 3.92 -29.96 10.48
CA ARG A 13 3.32 -28.88 11.29
C ARG A 13 4.29 -27.73 11.54
N LEU A 14 5.57 -28.03 11.81
CA LEU A 14 6.63 -27.01 11.94
C LEU A 14 6.87 -26.28 10.61
N GLU A 15 6.86 -27.02 9.50
CA GLU A 15 6.99 -26.47 8.15
C GLU A 15 5.79 -25.56 7.83
N ALA A 16 4.56 -26.02 8.08
CA ALA A 16 3.36 -25.20 7.94
C ALA A 16 3.39 -23.92 8.81
N LEU A 17 3.83 -24.02 10.07
CA LEU A 17 4.00 -22.87 10.96
C LEU A 17 5.04 -21.87 10.44
N SER A 18 6.10 -22.35 9.77
CA SER A 18 7.13 -21.49 9.18
C SER A 18 6.63 -20.72 7.95
N GLU A 19 5.67 -21.28 7.20
CA GLU A 19 5.08 -20.64 6.03
C GLU A 19 3.89 -19.71 6.34
N VAL A 20 3.27 -19.85 7.52
CA VAL A 20 2.10 -19.05 7.93
C VAL A 20 2.36 -17.55 7.85
N PRO A 21 3.45 -17.00 8.42
CA PRO A 21 3.73 -15.57 8.34
C PRO A 21 3.80 -15.07 6.90
N GLU A 22 4.33 -15.86 5.98
CA GLU A 22 4.53 -15.47 4.58
C GLU A 22 3.21 -15.43 3.80
N LYS A 23 2.38 -16.47 3.92
CA LYS A 23 1.06 -16.54 3.26
C LYS A 23 0.09 -15.50 3.82
N VAL A 24 0.08 -15.34 5.14
CA VAL A 24 -0.73 -14.33 5.84
C VAL A 24 -0.34 -12.91 5.46
N ALA A 25 0.97 -12.64 5.42
CA ALA A 25 1.48 -11.34 5.02
C ALA A 25 1.05 -11.03 3.58
N ALA A 26 1.17 -11.96 2.64
CA ALA A 26 0.89 -11.66 1.23
C ALA A 26 -0.54 -11.17 0.95
N THR A 27 -1.58 -11.82 1.50
CA THR A 27 -2.98 -11.42 1.28
C THR A 27 -3.33 -10.18 2.10
N THR A 28 -2.93 -10.13 3.36
CA THR A 28 -3.23 -8.98 4.24
C THR A 28 -2.54 -7.72 3.71
N LEU A 29 -1.29 -7.82 3.27
CA LEU A 29 -0.54 -6.71 2.68
C LEU A 29 -1.15 -6.22 1.37
N ARG A 30 -1.77 -7.12 0.58
CA ARG A 30 -2.53 -6.72 -0.61
C ARG A 30 -3.68 -5.81 -0.21
N ASP A 31 -4.53 -6.26 0.69
CA ASP A 31 -5.73 -5.52 1.09
C ASP A 31 -5.36 -4.19 1.74
N CYS A 32 -4.30 -4.19 2.57
CA CYS A 32 -3.71 -2.97 3.13
C CYS A 32 -3.23 -2.00 2.04
N ALA A 33 -2.55 -2.49 1.00
CA ALA A 33 -2.11 -1.65 -0.11
C ALA A 33 -3.30 -1.03 -0.87
N TYR A 34 -4.40 -1.76 -1.03
CA TYR A 34 -5.64 -1.19 -1.61
C TYR A 34 -6.28 -0.14 -0.70
N LYS A 35 -6.35 -0.35 0.62
CA LYS A 35 -6.83 0.68 1.57
C LYS A 35 -6.01 1.96 1.49
N VAL A 36 -4.68 1.82 1.44
CA VAL A 36 -3.75 2.95 1.29
C VAL A 36 -3.97 3.66 -0.05
N LYS A 37 -4.12 2.92 -1.15
CA LYS A 37 -4.44 3.49 -2.47
C LYS A 37 -5.72 4.32 -2.43
N GLU A 38 -6.82 3.78 -1.93
CA GLU A 38 -8.10 4.49 -1.88
C GLU A 38 -8.00 5.77 -1.04
N THR A 39 -7.29 5.71 0.08
CA THR A 39 -7.06 6.87 0.94
C THR A 39 -6.18 7.91 0.27
N ALA A 40 -5.13 7.47 -0.44
CA ALA A 40 -4.28 8.37 -1.23
C ALA A 40 -5.07 9.06 -2.34
N ILE A 41 -5.99 8.36 -3.02
CA ILE A 41 -6.91 8.94 -4.01
C ILE A 41 -7.78 10.03 -3.37
N ASN A 42 -8.35 9.76 -2.19
CA ASN A 42 -9.19 10.73 -1.48
C ASN A 42 -8.40 11.94 -0.96
N MET A 43 -7.12 11.75 -0.64
CA MET A 43 -6.19 12.82 -0.25
C MET A 43 -5.57 13.54 -1.46
N THR A 44 -5.78 13.07 -2.68
CA THR A 44 -5.31 13.75 -3.90
C THR A 44 -6.35 14.77 -4.34
N PRO A 45 -5.99 15.96 -4.84
CA PRO A 45 -6.96 16.90 -5.41
C PRO A 45 -7.82 16.26 -6.52
N ILE A 46 -9.12 16.61 -6.59
CA ILE A 46 -10.00 16.14 -7.67
C ILE A 46 -9.70 16.82 -9.01
N ASP A 47 -9.19 18.05 -8.96
CA ASP A 47 -9.03 18.90 -10.14
C ASP A 47 -7.70 18.64 -10.86
N GLU A 48 -6.82 17.82 -10.27
CA GLU A 48 -5.49 17.53 -10.81
C GLU A 48 -5.51 16.39 -11.83
N GLY A 49 -6.41 16.53 -12.81
CA GLY A 49 -6.53 15.69 -14.00
C GLY A 49 -6.51 14.20 -13.69
N ASP A 50 -5.43 13.55 -14.13
CA ASP A 50 -5.28 12.10 -14.13
C ASP A 50 -4.61 11.53 -12.88
N LEU A 51 -4.21 12.39 -11.93
CA LEU A 51 -3.42 11.98 -10.78
C LEU A 51 -4.13 10.96 -9.89
N ARG A 52 -5.43 11.11 -9.66
CA ARG A 52 -6.21 10.10 -8.91
C ARG A 52 -6.22 8.75 -9.62
N ARG A 53 -6.33 8.75 -10.95
CA ARG A 53 -6.39 7.53 -11.75
C ARG A 53 -5.03 6.84 -11.85
N SER A 54 -3.93 7.58 -11.71
CA SER A 54 -2.57 7.07 -11.82
C SER A 54 -2.05 6.41 -10.54
N ILE A 55 -2.72 6.54 -9.41
CA ILE A 55 -2.36 5.80 -8.19
C ILE A 55 -2.73 4.33 -8.38
N LYS A 56 -1.72 3.47 -8.45
CA LYS A 56 -1.83 2.03 -8.70
C LYS A 56 -1.22 1.22 -7.57
N VAL A 57 -1.57 -0.07 -7.55
CA VAL A 57 -0.97 -1.08 -6.68
C VAL A 57 -0.37 -2.15 -7.56
N ARG A 58 0.88 -2.54 -7.29
CA ARG A 58 1.52 -3.71 -7.92
C ARG A 58 2.13 -4.64 -6.89
N ARG A 59 2.20 -5.92 -7.25
CA ARG A 59 3.00 -6.89 -6.52
C ARG A 59 4.44 -6.80 -7.02
N ILE A 60 5.38 -6.66 -6.09
CA ILE A 60 6.81 -6.77 -6.38
C ILE A 60 7.25 -8.19 -6.01
N GLY A 61 7.88 -8.87 -6.95
CA GLY A 61 8.49 -10.17 -6.70
C GLY A 61 9.57 -10.09 -5.63
N GLY A 62 9.75 -11.16 -4.85
CA GLY A 62 10.86 -11.27 -3.92
C GLY A 62 12.19 -11.17 -4.68
N GLY A 63 13.17 -10.46 -4.10
CA GLY A 63 14.53 -10.41 -4.65
C GLY A 63 15.17 -11.80 -4.66
N THR A 64 16.33 -11.92 -5.30
CA THR A 64 17.16 -13.12 -5.15
C THR A 64 17.85 -13.13 -3.79
N ASN A 65 17.95 -14.30 -3.16
CA ASN A 65 18.75 -14.47 -1.95
C ASN A 65 20.26 -14.40 -2.31
N LYS A 66 21.14 -14.44 -1.30
CA LYS A 66 22.60 -14.43 -1.48
C LYS A 66 23.15 -15.60 -2.34
N LEU A 67 22.31 -16.60 -2.63
CA LEU A 67 22.62 -17.77 -3.45
C LEU A 67 22.03 -17.65 -4.86
N GLY A 68 21.50 -16.49 -5.25
CA GLY A 68 20.91 -16.26 -6.57
C GLY A 68 19.54 -16.92 -6.78
N GLN A 69 18.96 -17.54 -5.76
CA GLN A 69 17.64 -18.18 -5.86
C GLN A 69 16.55 -17.16 -5.58
N PHE A 70 15.43 -17.25 -6.29
CA PHE A 70 14.25 -16.43 -5.99
C PHE A 70 13.81 -16.67 -4.55
N SER A 71 13.74 -15.59 -3.77
CA SER A 71 13.24 -15.66 -2.39
C SER A 71 11.75 -16.01 -2.43
N ARG A 72 11.42 -17.28 -2.19
CA ARG A 72 10.03 -17.70 -1.93
C ARG A 72 9.54 -16.97 -0.66
N GLY A 73 8.25 -16.63 -0.61
CA GLY A 73 7.64 -16.05 0.59
C GLY A 73 7.64 -14.53 0.71
N GLN A 74 8.54 -13.80 0.04
CA GLN A 74 8.60 -12.34 0.14
C GLN A 74 7.67 -11.64 -0.87
N SER A 75 6.36 -11.74 -0.68
CA SER A 75 5.41 -10.96 -1.47
C SER A 75 5.36 -9.53 -0.93
N ARG A 76 5.94 -8.58 -1.68
CA ARG A 76 5.85 -7.15 -1.37
C ARG A 76 4.77 -6.52 -2.24
N TRP A 77 4.04 -5.57 -1.68
CA TRP A 77 3.07 -4.76 -2.40
C TRP A 77 3.50 -3.32 -2.36
N GLU A 78 3.40 -2.64 -3.49
CA GLU A 78 3.77 -1.24 -3.63
C GLU A 78 2.56 -0.45 -4.13
N VAL A 79 2.28 0.65 -3.45
CA VAL A 79 1.35 1.69 -3.90
C VAL A 79 2.19 2.78 -4.54
N TYR A 80 1.94 3.10 -5.81
CA TYR A 80 2.78 4.03 -6.58
C TYR A 80 1.93 4.89 -7.51
N VAL A 81 2.49 6.02 -7.92
CA VAL A 81 1.93 6.86 -8.98
C VAL A 81 2.50 6.40 -10.31
N ASN A 82 1.66 6.08 -11.28
CA ASN A 82 2.07 5.77 -12.64
C ASN A 82 2.51 7.06 -13.36
N MET A 83 3.80 7.38 -13.25
CA MET A 83 4.38 8.62 -13.78
C MET A 83 4.32 8.71 -15.32
N SER A 84 4.29 7.56 -16.02
CA SER A 84 4.19 7.50 -17.48
C SER A 84 2.75 7.49 -18.00
N GLN A 85 1.75 7.64 -17.13
CA GLN A 85 0.37 7.75 -17.58
C GLN A 85 0.19 9.04 -18.39
N PRO A 86 -0.30 8.97 -19.64
CA PRO A 86 -0.63 10.16 -20.42
C PRO A 86 -1.71 10.98 -19.70
N THR A 87 -1.62 12.30 -19.81
CA THR A 87 -2.71 13.18 -19.37
C THR A 87 -3.84 13.14 -20.38
N SER A 88 -5.07 13.24 -19.89
CA SER A 88 -6.26 13.42 -20.72
C SER A 88 -6.69 14.89 -20.73
N GLY A 89 -7.30 15.33 -21.83
CA GLY A 89 -8.10 16.56 -21.85
C GLY A 89 -7.34 17.88 -21.78
N GLY A 90 -6.34 18.11 -22.66
CA GLY A 90 -5.81 19.45 -22.93
C GLY A 90 -4.96 20.10 -21.83
N LYS A 91 -4.49 19.31 -20.85
CA LYS A 91 -3.40 19.76 -19.97
C LYS A 91 -2.12 20.01 -20.77
N LYS A 92 -1.30 20.96 -20.31
CA LYS A 92 -0.03 21.30 -20.97
C LYS A 92 0.99 20.18 -20.83
N GLU A 93 0.92 19.46 -19.73
CA GLU A 93 1.80 18.35 -19.38
C GLU A 93 1.43 17.11 -20.19
N ALA A 94 2.42 16.43 -20.78
CA ALA A 94 2.17 15.21 -21.57
C ALA A 94 1.90 13.99 -20.68
N PHE A 95 2.55 13.94 -19.52
CA PHE A 95 2.45 12.83 -18.58
C PHE A 95 2.09 13.29 -17.17
N VAL A 96 1.37 12.42 -16.45
CA VAL A 96 1.05 12.61 -15.03
C VAL A 96 2.30 12.92 -14.20
N GLY A 97 3.42 12.27 -14.52
CA GLY A 97 4.66 12.43 -13.76
C GLY A 97 5.20 13.85 -13.73
N GLU A 98 4.91 14.68 -14.74
CA GLU A 98 5.39 16.05 -14.85
C GLU A 98 4.82 16.98 -13.78
N TYR A 99 3.61 16.69 -13.28
CA TYR A 99 2.98 17.48 -12.21
C TYR A 99 2.75 16.69 -10.92
N ALA A 100 2.74 15.36 -10.96
CA ALA A 100 2.50 14.52 -9.77
C ALA A 100 3.46 14.84 -8.62
N TRP A 101 4.74 15.03 -8.93
CA TRP A 101 5.76 15.40 -7.94
C TRP A 101 5.48 16.78 -7.34
N LEU A 102 5.14 17.77 -8.17
CA LEU A 102 4.86 19.13 -7.74
C LEU A 102 3.64 19.20 -6.81
N ILE A 103 2.57 18.48 -7.15
CA ILE A 103 1.39 18.37 -6.28
C ILE A 103 1.75 17.62 -4.99
N HIS A 104 2.51 16.52 -5.08
CA HIS A 104 2.89 15.76 -3.90
C HIS A 104 3.79 16.55 -2.94
N GLU A 105 4.75 17.32 -3.43
CA GLU A 105 5.74 18.01 -2.60
C GLU A 105 5.30 19.40 -2.17
N HIS A 106 4.64 20.15 -3.05
CA HIS A 106 4.41 21.59 -2.87
C HIS A 106 2.97 21.99 -2.59
N MET A 107 2.03 21.05 -2.62
CA MET A 107 0.66 21.35 -2.22
C MET A 107 0.50 21.33 -0.70
N GLY A 108 0.26 22.50 -0.12
CA GLY A 108 0.25 22.70 1.32
C GLY A 108 -1.15 22.92 1.91
N TRP A 109 -1.18 22.99 3.24
CA TRP A 109 -2.28 23.54 4.01
C TRP A 109 -1.74 24.72 4.83
N GLY A 110 -2.20 25.94 4.56
CA GLY A 110 -1.86 27.15 5.34
C GLY A 110 -1.09 28.24 4.58
N ASN A 111 -0.95 29.42 5.21
CA ASN A 111 -0.38 30.66 4.66
C ASN A 111 1.15 30.60 4.36
N VAL A 112 1.67 29.52 3.80
CA VAL A 112 3.03 29.52 3.26
C VAL A 112 2.96 30.25 1.92
N ARG A 113 3.60 31.42 1.84
CA ARG A 113 3.48 32.44 0.78
C ARG A 113 3.79 31.96 -0.66
N MET A 114 4.10 30.68 -0.86
CA MET A 114 4.47 30.03 -2.12
C MET A 114 3.86 28.63 -2.30
N SER A 115 2.95 28.22 -1.41
CA SER A 115 2.37 26.86 -1.47
C SER A 115 1.16 26.81 -2.40
N ILE A 116 1.12 25.76 -3.22
CA ILE A 116 -0.03 25.48 -4.08
C ILE A 116 -1.16 25.03 -3.14
N MET A 117 -2.31 25.68 -3.24
CA MET A 117 -3.47 25.30 -2.44
C MET A 117 -4.35 24.34 -3.23
N PRO A 118 -4.91 23.30 -2.58
CA PRO A 118 -6.01 22.55 -3.17
C PRO A 118 -7.20 23.50 -3.41
N SER A 119 -7.95 23.29 -4.47
CA SER A 119 -9.19 24.06 -4.70
C SER A 119 -10.22 23.79 -3.59
N GLU A 120 -11.19 24.69 -3.44
CA GLU A 120 -12.32 24.49 -2.51
C GLU A 120 -13.06 23.17 -2.75
N ARG A 121 -13.19 22.74 -4.02
CA ARG A 121 -13.84 21.47 -4.37
C ARG A 121 -13.00 20.27 -3.91
N SER A 122 -11.68 20.34 -4.09
CA SER A 122 -10.75 19.32 -3.60
C SER A 122 -10.78 19.23 -2.08
N VAL A 123 -10.84 20.37 -1.38
CA VAL A 123 -10.98 20.45 0.08
C VAL A 123 -12.30 19.80 0.52
N ALA A 124 -13.43 20.20 -0.06
CA ALA A 124 -14.74 19.65 0.28
C ALA A 124 -14.83 18.14 0.03
N ALA A 125 -14.28 17.66 -1.10
CA ALA A 125 -14.25 16.23 -1.43
C ALA A 125 -13.39 15.42 -0.45
N GLY A 126 -12.25 15.98 -0.01
CA GLY A 126 -11.45 15.36 1.04
C GLY A 126 -12.24 15.24 2.34
N LEU A 127 -12.83 16.36 2.80
CA LEU A 127 -13.57 16.43 4.06
C LEU A 127 -14.77 15.46 4.09
N ALA A 128 -15.49 15.33 2.97
CA ALA A 128 -16.56 14.35 2.83
C ALA A 128 -16.10 12.90 3.04
N ASN A 129 -14.83 12.61 2.76
CA ASN A 129 -14.19 11.32 2.99
C ASN A 129 -13.38 11.25 4.29
N GLY A 130 -13.52 12.24 5.18
CA GLY A 130 -12.81 12.29 6.47
C GLY A 130 -11.30 12.53 6.36
N VAL A 131 -10.82 13.05 5.22
CA VAL A 131 -9.40 13.29 4.96
C VAL A 131 -9.14 14.69 4.39
N HIS A 132 -7.88 15.10 4.33
CA HIS A 132 -7.49 16.41 3.80
C HIS A 132 -6.79 16.25 2.45
N ALA A 133 -7.40 16.73 1.37
CA ALA A 133 -6.77 16.78 0.04
C ALA A 133 -5.50 17.67 0.02
N GLY A 134 -4.38 17.20 -0.52
CA GLY A 134 -3.17 18.03 -0.61
C GLY A 134 -1.90 17.23 -0.77
N GLY A 135 -0.75 17.87 -0.56
CA GLY A 135 0.56 17.26 -0.69
C GLY A 135 0.79 16.12 0.29
N ARG A 136 1.90 15.40 0.09
CA ARG A 136 2.29 14.22 0.85
C ARG A 136 1.18 13.17 0.91
N PHE A 137 0.28 13.12 -0.09
CA PHE A 137 -0.92 12.27 -0.04
C PHE A 137 -0.59 10.78 0.06
N MET A 138 0.51 10.31 -0.56
CA MET A 138 0.98 8.92 -0.43
C MET A 138 1.47 8.62 0.99
N ASP A 139 2.34 9.48 1.53
CA ASP A 139 2.91 9.33 2.87
C ASP A 139 1.84 9.42 3.95
N ARG A 140 0.94 10.41 3.83
CA ARG A 140 -0.19 10.61 4.75
C ARG A 140 -1.16 9.44 4.70
N ALA A 141 -1.46 8.90 3.52
CA ALA A 141 -2.30 7.70 3.41
C ALA A 141 -1.65 6.48 4.06
N LEU A 142 -0.33 6.30 3.91
CA LEU A 142 0.38 5.22 4.60
C LEU A 142 0.35 5.41 6.11
N MET A 143 0.64 6.61 6.61
CA MET A 143 0.60 6.93 8.04
C MET A 143 -0.78 6.74 8.65
N TYR A 144 -1.84 7.10 7.90
CA TYR A 144 -3.23 6.92 8.31
C TYR A 144 -3.54 5.45 8.63
N HIS A 145 -3.03 4.52 7.81
CA HIS A 145 -3.28 3.09 7.96
C HIS A 145 -2.21 2.33 8.76
N ALA A 146 -1.06 2.93 9.06
CA ALA A 146 0.11 2.22 9.62
C ALA A 146 -0.20 1.39 10.87
N LYS A 147 -0.98 1.94 11.82
CA LYS A 147 -1.36 1.25 13.05
C LYS A 147 -2.36 0.11 12.79
N GLU A 148 -3.32 0.32 11.89
CA GLU A 148 -4.33 -0.69 11.52
C GLU A 148 -3.65 -1.86 10.80
N ILE A 149 -2.77 -1.59 9.84
CA ILE A 149 -2.00 -2.60 9.11
C ILE A 149 -1.21 -3.48 10.08
N GLN A 150 -0.51 -2.87 11.04
CA GLN A 150 0.26 -3.62 12.04
C GLN A 150 -0.63 -4.53 12.90
N LYS A 151 -1.82 -4.05 13.27
CA LYS A 151 -2.81 -4.81 14.04
C LYS A 151 -3.39 -5.97 13.23
N ASP A 152 -3.77 -5.72 11.98
CA ASP A 152 -4.38 -6.71 11.07
C ASP A 152 -3.42 -7.86 10.78
N ILE A 153 -2.15 -7.55 10.49
CA ILE A 153 -1.11 -8.56 10.28
C ILE A 153 -0.96 -9.44 11.52
N ARG A 154 -0.86 -8.84 12.71
CA ARG A 154 -0.74 -9.59 13.98
C ARG A 154 -1.95 -10.49 14.22
N ALA A 155 -3.16 -9.97 14.04
CA ALA A 155 -4.39 -10.72 14.24
C ALA A 155 -4.51 -11.90 13.26
N GLN A 156 -4.13 -11.70 12.00
CA GLN A 156 -4.18 -12.76 10.99
C GLN A 156 -3.16 -13.87 11.27
N VAL A 157 -1.94 -13.52 11.69
CA VAL A 157 -0.92 -14.51 12.08
C VAL A 157 -1.42 -15.38 13.23
N LEU A 158 -2.00 -14.76 14.28
CA LEU A 158 -2.56 -15.48 15.41
C LEU A 158 -3.72 -16.40 15.02
N ARG A 159 -4.57 -15.99 14.06
CA ARG A 159 -5.67 -16.82 13.54
C ARG A 159 -5.17 -18.07 12.83
N GLU A 160 -4.16 -17.94 11.98
CA GLU A 160 -3.60 -19.09 11.26
C GLU A 160 -2.83 -20.05 12.18
N ILE A 161 -2.08 -19.55 13.16
CA ILE A 161 -1.44 -20.40 14.18
C ILE A 161 -2.50 -21.26 14.89
N LYS A 162 -3.62 -20.65 15.32
CA LYS A 162 -4.72 -21.38 15.97
C LYS A 162 -5.38 -22.45 15.08
N LYS A 163 -5.38 -22.28 13.76
CA LYS A 163 -5.92 -23.29 12.82
C LYS A 163 -5.02 -24.51 12.73
N LEU A 164 -3.71 -24.32 12.81
CA LEU A 164 -2.73 -25.40 12.82
C LEU A 164 -2.70 -26.17 14.13
N ASP A 165 -3.23 -25.56 15.20
CA ASP A 165 -3.31 -26.21 16.51
C ASP A 165 -4.45 -27.22 16.66
N LYS A 166 -5.46 -27.14 15.80
CA LYS A 166 -6.56 -28.10 15.70
C LYS A 166 -6.17 -29.33 14.88
#